data_AF-A0A2T0M2W3-F1
#
_entry.id   AF-A0A2T0M2W3-F1
#
_cell.length_a   1.000
_cell.length_b   1.000
_cell.length_c   1.000
_cell.angle_alpha   90.00
_cell.angle_beta   90.00
_cell.angle_gamma   90.00
#
_symmetry.space_group_name_H-M   'P 1'
#
loop_
_entity.id
_entity.type
_entity.pdbx_description
1 polymer ?
#
loop_
_entity_poly.entity_id
_entity_poly.type
_entity_poly.pdbx_seq_one_letter_code
_entity_poly.pdbx_strand_id
1 'polypeptide(L)' 'MIARDRDLLARLMTVNTQLGQLTVRLLDGQDGGELPASGCRELGEALAALGQEMQDRADVFEGCVIEGPS' A
#
# COMPACT_ATOMS: atom_id res chain seq x y z
N MET A 1 9.63 -14.15 11.14
CA MET A 1 8.62 -13.23 10.57
C MET A 1 7.60 -12.88 11.65
N ILE A 2 7.90 -11.97 12.58
CA ILE A 2 7.35 -12.13 13.95
C ILE A 2 6.24 -11.14 14.36
N ALA A 3 6.21 -9.88 13.94
CA ALA A 3 5.04 -9.02 14.20
C ALA A 3 4.83 -7.98 13.10
N ARG A 4 5.89 -7.24 12.78
CA ARG A 4 5.87 -6.19 11.74
C ARG A 4 5.46 -6.70 10.36
N ASP A 5 5.89 -7.90 9.99
CA ASP A 5 5.50 -8.52 8.71
C ASP A 5 4.00 -8.85 8.66
N ARG A 6 3.45 -9.32 9.78
CA ARG A 6 2.02 -9.66 9.88
C ARG A 6 1.17 -8.40 9.85
N ASP A 7 1.63 -7.34 10.50
CA ASP A 7 0.97 -6.03 10.48
C ASP A 7 0.96 -5.44 9.06
N LEU A 8 2.10 -5.48 8.37
CA LEU A 8 2.20 -5.02 6.98
C LEU A 8 1.26 -5.82 6.05
N LEU A 9 1.22 -7.14 6.19
CA LEU A 9 0.30 -7.99 5.42
C LEU A 9 -1.17 -7.76 5.78
N ALA A 10 -1.50 -7.49 7.04
CA ALA A 10 -2.86 -7.17 7.46
C ALA A 10 -3.33 -5.82 6.89
N ARG A 11 -2.44 -4.83 6.84
CA ARG A 11 -2.70 -3.52 6.21
C ARG A 11 -2.87 -3.67 4.69
N LEU A 12 -2.03 -4.47 4.04
CA LEU A 12 -2.18 -4.80 2.62
C LEU A 12 -3.52 -5.50 2.34
N MET A 13 -3.91 -6.47 3.17
CA MET A 13 -5.19 -7.15 3.04
C MET A 13 -6.37 -6.18 3.21
N THR A 14 -6.29 -5.28 4.18
CA THR A 14 -7.31 -4.25 4.41
C THR A 14 -7.48 -3.36 3.18
N VAL A 15 -6.38 -2.86 2.61
CA VAL A 15 -6.42 -2.06 1.39
C VAL A 15 -7.01 -2.86 0.23
N ASN A 16 -6.58 -4.10 0.03
CA ASN A 16 -7.10 -4.97 -1.04
C ASN A 16 -8.62 -5.20 -0.93
N THR A 17 -9.14 -5.40 0.30
CA THR A 17 -10.58 -5.56 0.53
C THR A 17 -11.37 -4.27 0.29
N GLN A 18 -10.77 -3.10 0.56
CA GLN A 18 -11.44 -1.81 0.44
C GLN A 18 -11.31 -1.17 -0.95
N LEU A 19 -10.32 -1.58 -1.75
CA LEU A 19 -9.99 -0.93 -3.01
C LEU A 19 -11.16 -0.90 -3.99
N GLY A 20 -11.92 -2.00 -4.10
CA GLY A 20 -13.12 -2.04 -4.96
C GLY A 20 -14.17 -1.02 -4.55
N GLN A 21 -14.41 -0.84 -3.25
CA GLN A 21 -15.36 0.16 -2.75
C GLN A 21 -14.86 1.59 -3.00
N LEU A 22 -13.56 1.84 -2.84
CA LEU A 22 -12.97 3.15 -3.12
C LEU A 22 -13.06 3.50 -4.61
N THR A 23 -12.80 2.54 -5.50
CA THR A 23 -12.96 2.71 -6.94
C THR A 23 -14.41 3.03 -7.31
N VAL A 24 -15.38 2.35 -6.71
CA VAL A 24 -16.81 2.67 -6.92
C VAL A 24 -17.15 4.07 -6.44
N ARG A 25 -16.64 4.52 -5.29
CA ARG A 25 -16.86 5.91 -4.81
C ARG A 25 -16.25 6.95 -5.74
N LEU A 26 -15.06 6.68 -6.30
CA LEU A 26 -14.44 7.56 -7.29
C LEU A 26 -15.26 7.65 -8.57
N LEU A 27 -15.87 6.54 -9.00
CA LEU A 27 -16.79 6.51 -10.14
C LEU A 27 -18.09 7.26 -9.86
N ASP A 28 -18.67 7.11 -8.67
CA ASP A 28 -19.89 7.80 -8.25
C ASP A 28 -19.69 9.32 -8.15
N GLY A 29 -18.49 9.75 -7.72
CA GLY A 29 -18.11 11.17 -7.63
C GLY A 29 -17.65 11.80 -8.94
N GLN A 30 -17.88 11.16 -10.09
CA GLN A 30 -17.53 11.74 -11.39
C GLN A 30 -18.38 12.97 -11.70
N ASP A 31 -17.74 13.96 -12.35
CA ASP A 31 -18.42 15.12 -12.91
C ASP A 31 -18.06 15.22 -14.40
N GLY A 32 -19.08 15.20 -15.27
CA GLY A 32 -18.87 15.19 -16.72
C GLY A 32 -18.09 13.99 -17.27
N GLY A 33 -17.96 12.90 -16.51
CA GLY A 33 -17.14 11.73 -16.86
C GLY A 33 -15.67 11.84 -16.42
N GLU A 34 -15.29 12.93 -15.76
CA GLU A 34 -13.97 13.10 -15.16
C GLU A 34 -13.96 12.58 -13.71
N LEU A 35 -12.88 11.90 -13.32
CA LEU A 35 -12.71 11.44 -11.94
C LEU A 35 -12.37 12.60 -11.00
N PRO A 36 -12.85 12.57 -9.75
CA PRO A 36 -12.54 13.62 -8.77
C PRO A 36 -11.05 13.62 -8.44
N ALA A 37 -10.34 14.68 -8.83
CA ALA A 37 -8.88 14.79 -8.70
C ALA A 37 -8.38 14.65 -7.25
N SER A 38 -9.15 15.16 -6.27
CA SER A 38 -8.83 14.99 -4.84
C SER A 38 -8.86 13.53 -4.41
N GLY A 39 -9.93 12.80 -4.77
CA GLY A 39 -10.06 11.39 -4.44
C GLY A 39 -8.98 10.53 -5.12
N CYS A 40 -8.64 10.82 -6.37
CA CYS A 40 -7.52 10.16 -7.06
C CYS A 40 -6.19 10.41 -6.36
N ARG A 41 -5.95 11.65 -5.89
CA ARG A 41 -4.72 12.00 -5.18
C ARG A 41 -4.62 11.28 -3.83
N GLU A 42 -5.68 11.33 -3.02
CA GLU A 42 -5.73 10.68 -1.71
C GLU A 42 -5.50 9.16 -1.81
N LEU A 43 -6.16 8.50 -2.78
CA LEU A 43 -5.94 7.08 -3.02
C LEU A 43 -4.50 6.79 -3.47
N GLY A 44 -3.97 7.60 -4.38
CA GLY A 44 -2.59 7.47 -4.88
C GLY A 44 -1.55 7.62 -3.76
N GLU A 45 -1.72 8.62 -2.89
CA GLU A 45 -0.84 8.85 -1.74
C GLU A 45 -0.87 7.67 -0.76
N ALA A 46 -2.06 7.13 -0.46
CA ALA A 46 -2.20 5.98 0.43
C ALA A 46 -1.53 4.72 -0.14
N LEU A 47 -1.68 4.47 -1.45
CA LEU A 47 -1.04 3.33 -2.13
C LEU A 47 0.48 3.50 -2.19
N ALA A 48 0.97 4.71 -2.47
CA ALA A 48 2.40 5.00 -2.49
C ALA A 48 3.04 4.79 -1.11
N ALA A 49 2.39 5.27 -0.04
CA ALA A 49 2.89 5.06 1.32
C ALA A 49 2.99 3.58 1.69
N LEU A 50 1.96 2.78 1.39
CA LEU A 50 2.01 1.32 1.63
C LEU A 50 3.12 0.65 0.80
N GLY A 51 3.27 1.04 -0.47
CA GLY A 51 4.33 0.54 -1.34
C GLY A 51 5.73 0.87 -0.82
N GLN A 52 5.92 2.06 -0.25
CA GLN A 52 7.19 2.45 0.37
C GLN A 52 7.47 1.59 1.61
N GLU A 53 6.48 1.36 2.48
CA GLU A 53 6.67 0.52 3.66
C GLU A 53 7.04 -0.92 3.33
N MET A 54 6.53 -1.45 2.21
CA MET A 54 6.95 -2.78 1.71
C MET A 54 8.40 -2.80 1.23
N GLN A 55 8.84 -1.75 0.54
CA GLN A 55 10.23 -1.61 0.10
C GLN A 55 11.18 -1.45 1.28
N ASP A 56 10.88 -0.53 2.21
CA ASP A 56 11.66 -0.35 3.44
C ASP A 56 11.77 -1.67 4.22
N ARG A 57 10.70 -2.48 4.19
CA ARG A 57 10.73 -3.78 4.84
C ARG A 57 11.63 -4.78 4.12
N ALA A 58 11.64 -4.78 2.80
CA ALA A 58 12.54 -5.60 1.99
C ALA A 58 14.01 -5.21 2.22
N ASP A 59 14.32 -3.91 2.25
CA ASP A 59 15.66 -3.39 2.50
C ASP A 59 16.24 -3.87 3.84
N VAL A 60 15.41 -4.04 4.87
CA VAL A 60 15.86 -4.61 6.16
C VAL A 60 16.32 -6.06 5.99
N PHE A 61 15.68 -6.85 5.11
CA PHE A 61 16.11 -8.23 4.86
C PHE A 61 17.39 -8.27 4.02
N GLU A 62 17.51 -7.40 3.03
CA GLU A 62 18.70 -7.31 2.17
C GLU A 62 19.92 -6.74 2.94
N GLY A 63 19.70 -5.78 3.83
CA GLY A 63 20.71 -5.26 4.75
C GLY A 63 21.06 -6.21 5.90
N CYS A 64 20.27 -7.26 6.13
CA CYS A 64 20.54 -8.33 7.09
C CYS A 64 21.24 -9.55 6.46
N VAL A 65 21.86 -9.44 5.28
CA VAL A 65 22.81 -10.45 4.80
C VAL A 65 24.04 -10.41 5.71
N ILE A 66 23.97 -11.18 6.80
CA ILE A 66 25.10 -11.46 7.68
C ILE A 66 25.99 -12.45 6.91
N GLU A 67 27.25 -12.09 6.65
CA GLU A 67 28.27 -13.03 6.20
C GLU A 67 28.26 -14.25 7.13
N GLY A 68 27.94 -15.43 6.58
CA GLY A 68 28.04 -16.68 7.32
C GLY A 68 29.48 -16.92 7.80
N PRO A 69 29.68 -17.65 8.91
CA PRO A 69 31.02 -17.84 9.48
C PRO A 69 31.94 -18.56 8.49
N SER A 70 33.19 -18.11 8.50
CA SER A 70 34.31 -18.43 7.61
C SER A 70 34.59 -19.92 7.43
#